data_AF-A0A7Y1UE54-F1
#
_entry.id   AF-A0A7Y1UE54-F1
#
_cell.length_a   1.000
_cell.length_b   1.000
_cell.length_c   1.000
_cell.angle_alpha   90.00
_cell.angle_beta   90.00
_cell.angle_gamma   90.00
#
_symmetry.space_group_name_H-M   'P 1'
#
loop_
_entity.id
_entity.type
_entity.pdbx_description
1 polymer ?
#
loop_
_entity_poly.entity_id
_entity_poly.type
_entity_poly.pdbx_seq_one_letter_code
_entity_poly.pdbx_strand_id
1 'polypeptide(L)'
;GYDGFPFEDGMLHPDEPDDVELLKEIPHVKGITVNTVHGNVESINNVVEQYDPDVETMEGAAFFYCCMRSKLPCLQIRAISNIVEKRNKDNWQIEPALDNLSRAIGKFIKEVSLSIQGEV
;
A
#
# COMPACT_ATOMS: atom_id res chain seq x y z
N GLY A 1 1.29 -18.66 -17.13
CA GLY A 1 1.02 -17.51 -16.25
C GLY A 1 2.33 -16.83 -15.94
N TYR A 2 2.31 -15.56 -15.55
CA TYR A 2 3.51 -14.83 -15.08
C TYR A 2 3.88 -15.24 -13.64
N ASP A 3 3.77 -16.53 -13.31
CA ASP A 3 4.14 -17.06 -12.01
C ASP A 3 5.63 -17.36 -11.99
N GLY A 4 6.32 -16.74 -11.04
CA GLY A 4 7.76 -16.76 -10.90
C GLY A 4 8.22 -15.63 -10.00
N PHE A 5 9.19 -15.91 -9.12
CA PHE A 5 9.61 -14.98 -8.08
C PHE A 5 9.87 -13.55 -8.62
N PRO A 6 9.15 -12.53 -8.10
CA PRO A 6 8.49 -12.50 -6.79
C PRO A 6 6.97 -12.72 -6.81
N PHE A 7 6.38 -13.14 -7.94
CA PHE A 7 4.94 -13.37 -8.05
C PHE A 7 4.55 -14.79 -7.63
N GLU A 8 3.47 -14.88 -6.86
CA GLU A 8 2.73 -16.11 -6.53
C GLU A 8 1.25 -15.86 -6.86
N ASP A 9 0.69 -16.67 -7.76
CA ASP A 9 -0.66 -16.52 -8.31
C ASP A 9 -0.96 -15.10 -8.85
N GLY A 10 0.04 -14.50 -9.50
CA GLY A 10 -0.03 -13.13 -10.02
C GLY A 10 -0.02 -12.02 -8.96
N MET A 11 0.22 -12.35 -7.68
CA MET A 11 0.28 -11.41 -6.56
C MET A 11 1.71 -11.27 -5.99
N LEU A 12 1.96 -10.17 -5.29
CA LEU A 12 3.21 -9.92 -4.55
C LEU A 12 2.91 -10.02 -3.05
N HIS A 13 3.66 -10.88 -2.36
CA HIS A 13 3.55 -11.09 -0.92
C HIS A 13 4.86 -10.65 -0.24
N PRO A 14 5.06 -9.35 0.00
CA PRO A 14 6.23 -8.88 0.74
C PRO A 14 6.18 -9.39 2.19
N ASP A 15 7.34 -9.79 2.72
CA ASP A 15 7.44 -10.18 4.14
C ASP A 15 7.13 -8.97 5.04
N GLU A 16 6.31 -9.18 6.06
CA GLU A 16 5.95 -8.17 7.04
C GLU A 16 6.95 -8.17 8.21
N PRO A 17 7.38 -7.00 8.71
CA PRO A 17 8.15 -6.96 9.95
C PRO A 17 7.27 -7.26 11.17
N ASP A 18 7.55 -8.37 11.85
CA ASP A 18 6.80 -8.86 13.03
C ASP A 18 6.91 -7.93 14.26
N ASP A 19 7.93 -7.06 14.29
CA ASP A 19 8.32 -6.22 15.43
C ASP A 19 7.78 -4.79 15.38
N VAL A 20 6.80 -4.53 14.50
CA VAL A 20 6.18 -3.20 14.34
C VAL A 20 4.73 -3.24 14.81
N GLU A 21 4.48 -2.86 16.08
CA GLU A 21 3.15 -2.79 16.70
C GLU A 21 2.20 -1.86 15.95
N LEU A 22 2.70 -0.79 15.30
CA LEU A 22 1.85 0.07 14.48
C LEU A 22 1.09 -0.72 13.41
N LEU A 23 1.68 -1.79 12.85
CA LEU A 23 1.04 -2.61 11.82
C LEU A 23 -0.18 -3.37 12.35
N LYS A 24 -0.30 -3.55 13.67
CA LYS A 24 -1.48 -4.13 14.32
C LYS A 24 -2.61 -3.11 14.51
N GLU A 25 -2.31 -1.81 14.47
CA GLU A 25 -3.27 -0.72 14.62
C GLU A 25 -3.90 -0.28 13.29
N ILE A 26 -3.28 -0.61 12.15
CA ILE A 26 -3.73 -0.19 10.82
C ILE A 26 -4.23 -1.39 10.00
N PRO A 27 -5.26 -1.21 9.16
CA PRO A 27 -5.78 -2.30 8.36
C PRO A 27 -4.77 -2.74 7.30
N HIS A 28 -4.63 -4.05 7.15
CA HIS A 28 -3.96 -4.65 6.00
C HIS A 28 -4.95 -4.76 4.85
N VAL A 29 -4.50 -4.40 3.66
CA VAL A 29 -5.39 -4.20 2.50
C VAL A 29 -4.79 -4.81 1.25
N LYS A 30 -5.65 -5.31 0.36
CA LYS A 30 -5.27 -5.72 -0.99
C LYS A 30 -5.13 -4.50 -1.88
N GLY A 31 -3.92 -4.25 -2.37
CA GLY A 31 -3.63 -3.13 -3.26
C GLY A 31 -3.43 -3.58 -4.70
N ILE A 32 -3.96 -2.83 -5.65
CA ILE A 32 -3.60 -2.92 -7.06
C ILE A 32 -2.70 -1.75 -7.47
N THR A 33 -1.95 -1.94 -8.54
CA THR A 33 -1.15 -0.89 -9.16
C THR A 33 -1.60 -0.67 -10.59
N VAL A 34 -1.95 0.57 -10.90
CA VAL A 34 -2.51 0.96 -12.19
C VAL A 34 -1.64 2.05 -12.80
N ASN A 35 -1.58 2.10 -14.13
CA ASN A 35 -0.91 3.19 -14.84
C ASN A 35 -1.88 4.33 -15.23
N THR A 36 -3.13 4.26 -14.76
CA THR A 36 -4.17 5.25 -15.03
C THR A 36 -5.18 5.22 -13.90
N VAL A 37 -5.50 6.39 -13.34
CA VAL A 37 -6.52 6.51 -12.29
C VAL A 37 -7.89 6.17 -12.88
N HIS A 38 -8.57 5.17 -12.30
CA HIS A 38 -9.91 4.81 -12.74
C HIS A 38 -10.91 5.89 -12.32
N GLY A 39 -11.71 6.36 -13.29
CA GLY A 39 -12.72 7.40 -13.06
C GLY A 39 -13.99 7.21 -13.90
N ASN A 40 -14.11 6.06 -14.58
CA ASN A 40 -15.31 5.63 -15.29
C ASN A 40 -15.87 4.37 -14.59
N VAL A 41 -17.19 4.26 -14.49
CA VAL A 41 -17.89 3.16 -13.81
C VAL A 41 -17.52 1.81 -14.40
N GLU A 42 -17.47 1.70 -15.73
CA GLU A 42 -17.13 0.44 -16.41
C GLU A 42 -15.73 -0.07 -16.03
N SER A 43 -14.74 0.82 -16.05
CA SER A 43 -13.36 0.43 -15.70
C SER A 43 -13.23 0.08 -14.21
N ILE A 44 -13.96 0.78 -13.34
CA ILE A 44 -13.99 0.48 -11.90
C ILE A 44 -14.57 -0.91 -11.67
N ASN A 45 -15.71 -1.22 -12.29
CA ASN A 45 -16.36 -2.52 -12.15
C ASN A 45 -15.47 -3.67 -12.65
N ASN A 46 -14.84 -3.51 -13.81
CA ASN A 46 -13.93 -4.54 -14.34
C ASN A 46 -12.78 -4.85 -13.38
N VAL A 47 -12.22 -3.81 -12.74
CA VAL A 47 -11.12 -3.96 -11.78
C VAL A 47 -11.59 -4.63 -10.49
N VAL A 48 -12.76 -4.25 -9.98
CA VAL A 48 -13.36 -4.87 -8.78
C VAL A 48 -13.68 -6.34 -9.03
N GLU A 49 -14.31 -6.67 -10.16
CA GLU A 49 -14.63 -8.05 -10.53
C GLU A 49 -13.38 -8.91 -10.70
N GLN A 50 -12.30 -8.34 -11.24
CA GLN A 50 -11.08 -9.08 -11.53
C GLN A 50 -10.18 -9.29 -10.31
N TYR A 51 -10.08 -8.30 -9.43
CA TYR A 51 -9.05 -8.26 -8.40
C TYR A 51 -9.56 -8.15 -6.96
N ASP A 52 -10.84 -7.82 -6.76
CA ASP A 52 -11.42 -7.54 -5.43
C ASP A 52 -10.49 -6.65 -4.55
N PRO A 53 -10.04 -5.48 -5.03
CA PRO A 53 -9.05 -4.67 -4.34
C PRO A 53 -9.69 -3.71 -3.33
N ASP A 54 -8.99 -3.48 -2.22
CA ASP A 54 -9.36 -2.46 -1.24
C ASP A 54 -8.84 -1.07 -1.65
N VAL A 55 -7.65 -1.02 -2.28
CA VAL A 55 -6.97 0.23 -2.64
C VAL A 55 -6.35 0.19 -4.03
N GLU A 56 -6.40 1.34 -4.71
CA GLU A 56 -5.72 1.59 -5.98
C GLU A 56 -4.49 2.48 -5.75
N THR A 57 -3.37 2.13 -6.37
CA THR A 57 -2.11 2.87 -6.29
C THR A 57 -1.45 2.94 -7.66
N MET A 58 -0.43 3.78 -7.84
CA MET A 58 0.29 3.88 -9.12
C MET A 58 1.70 3.28 -9.08
N GLU A 59 2.24 3.02 -7.88
CA GLU A 59 3.63 2.57 -7.70
C GLU A 59 3.77 1.29 -6.85
N GLY A 60 2.69 0.83 -6.22
CA GLY A 60 2.77 -0.14 -5.12
C GLY A 60 3.45 -1.46 -5.49
N ALA A 61 3.03 -2.07 -6.60
CA ALA A 61 3.57 -3.33 -7.09
C ALA A 61 5.00 -3.16 -7.61
N ALA A 62 5.32 -2.03 -8.25
CA ALA A 62 6.68 -1.75 -8.73
C ALA A 62 7.67 -1.63 -7.57
N PHE A 63 7.27 -0.96 -6.48
CA PHE A 63 8.06 -0.87 -5.26
C PHE A 63 8.30 -2.26 -4.65
N PHE A 64 7.24 -3.03 -4.39
CA PHE A 64 7.39 -4.36 -3.78
C PHE A 64 8.18 -5.33 -4.66
N TYR A 65 7.93 -5.33 -5.97
CA TYR A 65 8.70 -6.13 -6.92
C TYR A 65 10.21 -5.88 -6.78
N CYS A 66 10.63 -4.61 -6.80
CA CYS A 66 12.04 -4.23 -6.69
C CYS A 66 12.64 -4.63 -5.33
N CYS A 67 11.94 -4.39 -4.23
CA CYS A 67 12.40 -4.75 -2.89
C CYS A 67 12.54 -6.26 -2.71
N MET A 68 11.53 -7.04 -3.09
CA MET A 68 11.55 -8.50 -3.01
C MET A 68 12.67 -9.08 -3.88
N ARG A 69 12.83 -8.60 -5.11
CA ARG A 69 13.95 -9.01 -6.00
C ARG A 69 15.32 -8.67 -5.43
N SER A 70 15.41 -7.59 -4.65
CA SER A 70 16.64 -7.15 -3.99
C SER A 70 16.83 -7.77 -2.59
N LYS A 71 15.88 -8.60 -2.12
CA LYS A 71 15.85 -9.16 -0.77
C LYS A 71 15.95 -8.09 0.33
N LEU A 72 15.27 -6.97 0.12
CA LEU A 72 15.20 -5.87 1.08
C LEU A 72 13.87 -5.93 1.83
N PRO A 73 13.88 -5.89 3.18
CA PRO A 73 12.68 -5.68 3.96
C PRO A 73 11.97 -4.40 3.50
N CYS A 74 10.66 -4.46 3.32
CA CYS A 74 9.91 -3.35 2.77
C CYS A 74 8.47 -3.36 3.26
N LEU A 75 7.88 -2.18 3.35
CA LEU A 75 6.47 -1.99 3.70
C LEU A 75 5.94 -0.73 3.02
N GLN A 76 4.62 -0.65 2.86
CA GLN A 76 3.94 0.56 2.41
C GLN A 76 2.84 0.94 3.39
N ILE A 77 2.92 2.16 3.92
CA ILE A 77 1.84 2.77 4.70
C ILE A 77 1.20 3.83 3.80
N ARG A 78 -0.12 3.78 3.63
CA ARG A 78 -0.88 4.73 2.80
C ARG A 78 -2.03 5.31 3.60
N ALA A 79 -2.32 6.59 3.35
CA ALA A 79 -3.54 7.25 3.79
C ALA A 79 -4.45 7.46 2.59
N ILE A 80 -5.76 7.27 2.78
CA ILE A 80 -6.75 7.40 1.71
C ILE A 80 -7.06 8.88 1.48
N SER A 81 -6.66 9.40 0.33
CA SER A 81 -6.94 10.77 -0.11
C SER A 81 -8.32 10.94 -0.72
N ASN A 82 -8.87 9.87 -1.29
CA ASN A 82 -10.14 9.90 -2.01
C ASN A 82 -10.67 8.47 -2.21
N ILE A 83 -11.98 8.38 -2.44
CA ILE A 83 -12.62 7.15 -2.92
C ILE A 83 -12.45 7.08 -4.44
N VAL A 84 -12.30 5.86 -4.97
CA VAL A 84 -12.34 5.63 -6.41
C VAL A 84 -13.80 5.74 -6.86
N GLU A 85 -14.10 6.83 -7.56
CA GLU A 85 -15.45 7.14 -8.04
C GLU A 85 -15.37 7.83 -9.41
N LYS A 86 -16.52 8.17 -9.98
CA LYS A 86 -16.54 9.00 -11.19
C LYS A 86 -15.77 10.29 -10.90
N ARG A 87 -14.74 10.57 -11.72
CA ARG A 87 -13.72 11.59 -11.43
C ARG A 87 -14.31 12.90 -10.88
N ASN A 88 -14.14 13.10 -9.58
CA ASN A 88 -14.50 14.32 -8.87
C ASN A 88 -13.34 14.72 -7.94
N LYS A 89 -12.59 15.75 -8.35
CA LYS A 89 -11.42 16.21 -7.57
C LYS A 89 -11.82 17.00 -6.32
N ASP A 90 -13.03 17.54 -6.28
CA ASP A 90 -13.48 18.39 -5.17
C ASP A 90 -13.69 17.58 -3.88
N ASN A 91 -13.83 16.26 -4.00
CA ASN A 91 -13.98 15.33 -2.87
C ASN A 91 -12.63 14.86 -2.29
N TRP A 92 -11.50 15.29 -2.85
CA TRP A 92 -10.19 14.82 -2.42
C TRP A 92 -9.79 15.49 -1.10
N GLN A 93 -9.54 14.67 -0.09
CA GLN A 93 -9.12 15.09 1.24
C GLN A 93 -7.61 14.94 1.38
N ILE A 94 -6.86 15.71 0.57
CA ILE A 94 -5.39 15.62 0.54
C ILE A 94 -4.77 15.99 1.89
N GLU A 95 -5.12 17.16 2.44
CA GLU A 95 -4.53 17.62 3.72
C GLU A 95 -4.79 16.64 4.87
N PRO A 96 -6.04 16.18 5.13
CA PRO A 96 -6.29 15.17 6.16
C PRO A 96 -5.53 13.85 5.92
N ALA A 97 -5.38 13.40 4.67
CA ALA A 97 -4.64 12.20 4.35
C ALA A 97 -3.14 12.35 4.63
N LEU A 98 -2.55 13.51 4.29
CA LEU A 98 -1.15 13.81 4.59
C LEU A 98 -0.90 13.91 6.10
N ASP A 99 -1.81 14.52 6.85
CA ASP A 99 -1.73 14.59 8.32
C ASP A 99 -1.80 13.20 8.96
N ASN A 100 -2.71 12.35 8.48
CA ASN A 100 -2.83 10.96 8.92
C ASN A 100 -1.55 10.17 8.62
N LEU A 101 -1.04 10.29 7.40
CA LEU A 101 0.17 9.60 6.97
C LEU A 101 1.39 10.05 7.77
N SER A 102 1.54 11.36 7.98
CA SER A 102 2.65 11.94 8.75
C SER A 102 2.65 11.45 10.20
N ARG A 103 1.47 11.35 10.83
CA ARG A 103 1.32 10.79 12.17
C ARG A 103 1.68 9.32 12.23
N ALA A 104 1.22 8.51 11.26
CA ALA A 104 1.55 7.09 11.18
C ALA A 104 3.06 6.87 10.98
N ILE A 105 3.68 7.60 10.04
CA ILE A 105 5.13 7.52 9.79
C ILE A 105 5.92 7.96 11.03
N GLY A 106 5.49 9.02 11.73
CA GLY A 106 6.14 9.46 12.97
C GLY A 106 6.13 8.39 14.06
N LYS A 107 5.00 7.67 14.24
CA LYS A 107 4.92 6.52 15.13
C LYS A 107 5.86 5.39 14.69
N PHE A 108 5.82 5.03 13.41
CA PHE A 108 6.64 3.98 12.82
C PHE A 108 8.14 4.22 13.04
N ILE A 109 8.62 5.43 12.70
CA ILE A 109 10.04 5.78 12.87
C ILE A 109 10.46 5.67 14.33
N LYS A 110 9.62 6.13 15.26
CA LYS A 110 9.90 6.04 16.69
C LYS A 110 10.02 4.59 17.16
N GLU A 111 9.12 3.73 16.72
CA GLU A 111 9.11 2.31 17.04
C GLU A 111 10.37 1.60 16.53
N VAL A 112 10.68 1.72 15.23
CA VAL A 112 11.88 1.11 14.64
C VAL A 112 13.17 1.66 15.28
N SER A 113 13.20 2.96 15.61
CA SER A 113 14.37 3.56 16.29
C SER A 113 14.59 2.98 17.69
N LEU A 114 13.52 2.66 18.41
CA LEU A 114 13.60 2.05 19.74
C LEU A 114 14.04 0.58 19.64
N SER A 115 13.55 -0.17 18.66
CA SER A 115 13.99 -1.56 18.42
C SER A 115 15.50 -1.62 18.16
N ILE A 116 16.04 -0.72 17.32
CA ILE A 116 17.49 -0.65 17.05
C ILE A 116 18.30 -0.29 18.31
N GLN A 117 17.77 0.56 19.19
CA GLN A 117 18.47 0.95 20.43
C GLN A 117 18.40 -0.12 21.54
N GLY A 118 17.39 -1.01 21.49
CA GLY A 118 17.21 -2.11 22.44
C GLY A 118 18.02 -3.38 22.12
N GLU A 119 18.68 -3.44 20.96
CA GLU A 119 19.55 -4.54 20.52
C GLU A 119 21.03 -4.34 20.89
N VAL A 120 21.36 -3.43 21.82
CA VAL A 120 22.71 -3.22 22.37
C VAL A 120 22.85 -3.80 23.78
#